data_AF-U2SLX7-F1
#
_entry.id   AF-U2SLX7-F1
#
_cell.length_a   1.000
_cell.length_b   1.000
_cell.length_c   1.000
_cell.angle_alpha   90.00
_cell.angle_beta   90.00
_cell.angle_gamma   90.00
#
_symmetry.space_group_name_H-M   'P 1'
#
loop_
_entity.id
_entity.type
_entity.pdbx_description
1 polymer ?
#
loop_
_entity_poly.entity_id
_entity_poly.type
_entity_poly.pdbx_seq_one_letter_code
_entity_poly.pdbx_strand_id
1 'polypeptide(L)'
;MKKQLCFIVMSIVFVYIYSSYSCINEIKRKKYIQNTHEKINNNFSLERMALKDETLSVYEYTTNSTGYLLCEGIEKIIWTNNFKYIVGYIELSKQGLCKGYFYINSNDEKDYKFNLTKKEVEEKFGKDIKYQKSIDFINIFGGNSFNEENISEIISFYELVTFFGSILLYILLNILNSIMYIIKIKE
;
A
#
# COMPACT_ATOMS: atom_id res chain seq x y z
N MET A 1 31.21 -31.98 -18.98
CA MET A 1 30.52 -30.81 -19.57
C MET A 1 28.99 -30.87 -19.43
N LYS A 2 28.27 -31.83 -20.03
CA LYS A 2 26.79 -31.91 -19.94
C LYS A 2 26.22 -31.90 -18.51
N LYS A 3 26.84 -32.67 -17.59
CA LYS A 3 26.37 -32.79 -16.19
C LYS A 3 26.52 -31.47 -15.39
N GLN A 4 27.58 -30.70 -15.63
CA GLN A 4 27.79 -29.40 -15.00
C GLN A 4 26.83 -28.35 -15.55
N LEU A 5 26.58 -28.37 -16.87
CA LEU A 5 25.57 -27.52 -17.48
C LEU A 5 24.18 -27.79 -16.86
N CYS A 6 23.82 -29.06 -16.65
CA CYS A 6 22.57 -29.40 -15.97
C CYS A 6 22.51 -28.85 -14.54
N PHE A 7 23.59 -28.92 -13.75
CA PHE A 7 23.59 -28.37 -12.40
C PHE A 7 23.42 -26.85 -12.38
N ILE A 8 24.10 -26.14 -13.29
CA ILE A 8 23.97 -24.68 -13.41
C ILE A 8 22.53 -24.32 -13.78
N VAL A 9 21.96 -24.98 -14.79
CA VAL A 9 20.58 -24.73 -15.24
C VAL A 9 19.57 -25.04 -14.13
N MET A 10 19.73 -26.16 -13.43
CA MET A 10 18.84 -26.52 -12.32
C MET A 10 18.92 -25.50 -11.18
N SER A 11 20.11 -25.02 -10.82
CA SER A 11 20.27 -23.99 -9.81
C SER A 11 19.55 -22.70 -10.20
N ILE A 12 19.74 -22.24 -11.44
CA ILE A 12 19.10 -21.02 -11.95
C ILE A 12 17.58 -21.17 -11.92
N VAL A 13 17.05 -22.26 -12.46
CA VAL A 13 15.59 -22.48 -12.53
C VAL A 13 14.98 -22.55 -11.13
N PHE A 14 15.60 -23.28 -10.21
CA PHE A 14 15.06 -23.44 -8.86
C PHE A 14 15.03 -22.12 -8.09
N VAL A 15 16.13 -21.37 -8.14
CA VAL A 15 16.23 -20.08 -7.45
C VAL A 15 15.31 -19.05 -8.11
N TYR A 16 15.21 -19.03 -9.44
CA TYR A 16 14.30 -18.14 -10.15
C TYR A 16 12.85 -18.37 -9.72
N ILE A 17 12.37 -19.62 -9.71
CA ILE A 17 10.99 -19.94 -9.28
C ILE A 17 10.74 -19.44 -7.85
N TYR A 18 11.68 -19.71 -6.93
CA TYR A 18 11.58 -19.28 -5.55
C TYR A 18 11.54 -17.74 -5.41
N SER A 19 12.45 -17.04 -6.08
CA SER A 19 12.56 -15.59 -6.05
C SER A 19 11.36 -14.92 -6.70
N SER A 20 10.88 -15.42 -7.84
CA SER A 20 9.68 -14.88 -8.50
C SER A 20 8.44 -15.03 -7.63
N TYR A 21 8.25 -16.19 -6.98
CA TYR A 21 7.15 -16.40 -6.05
C TYR A 21 7.23 -15.44 -4.85
N SER A 22 8.43 -15.27 -4.29
CA SER A 22 8.66 -14.37 -3.15
C SER A 22 8.42 -12.90 -3.52
N CYS A 23 8.93 -12.47 -4.68
CA CYS A 23 8.71 -11.13 -5.24
C CYS A 23 7.21 -10.83 -5.39
N ILE A 24 6.45 -11.72 -6.06
CA ILE A 24 5.01 -11.56 -6.23
C ILE A 24 4.29 -11.49 -4.89
N ASN A 25 4.68 -12.32 -3.92
CA ASN A 25 4.07 -12.29 -2.59
C ASN A 25 4.37 -11.00 -1.82
N GLU A 26 5.58 -10.47 -1.95
CA GLU A 26 5.94 -9.20 -1.32
C GLU A 26 5.19 -8.03 -1.95
N ILE A 27 5.08 -8.00 -3.28
CA ILE A 27 4.24 -7.04 -4.02
C ILE A 27 2.78 -7.14 -3.57
N LYS A 28 2.24 -8.35 -3.43
CA LYS A 28 0.86 -8.54 -2.94
C LYS A 28 0.67 -8.09 -1.49
N ARG A 29 1.63 -8.37 -0.61
CA ARG A 29 1.54 -8.02 0.83
C ARG A 29 1.61 -6.52 1.07
N LYS A 30 2.42 -5.79 0.31
CA LYS A 30 2.67 -4.35 0.52
C LYS A 30 1.55 -3.41 0.06
N LYS A 31 0.37 -3.90 -0.39
CA LYS A 31 -0.75 -3.09 -0.94
C LYS A 31 -0.22 -1.92 -1.77
N TYR A 32 0.43 -2.28 -2.88
CA TYR A 32 1.38 -1.43 -3.58
C TYR A 32 0.83 -0.16 -4.18
N ILE A 33 -0.48 -0.05 -4.36
CA ILE A 33 -1.06 1.24 -4.67
C ILE A 33 -0.90 2.08 -3.42
N GLN A 34 0.01 3.05 -3.43
CA GLN A 34 0.17 4.05 -2.38
C GLN A 34 -0.25 5.38 -2.97
N ASN A 35 -1.49 5.43 -3.44
CA ASN A 35 -2.07 6.69 -3.84
C ASN A 35 -2.03 7.64 -2.65
N THR A 36 -1.60 8.86 -2.94
CA THR A 36 -1.28 9.84 -1.91
C THR A 36 -2.28 10.98 -1.86
N HIS A 37 -3.08 11.15 -2.90
CA HIS A 37 -3.94 12.30 -3.03
C HIS A 37 -5.28 11.93 -3.66
N GLU A 38 -6.37 12.46 -3.12
CA GLU A 38 -7.70 12.43 -3.75
C GLU A 38 -8.35 13.80 -3.60
N LYS A 39 -8.73 14.42 -4.72
CA LYS A 39 -9.42 15.72 -4.69
C LYS A 39 -10.91 15.48 -4.43
N ILE A 40 -11.46 16.12 -3.40
CA ILE A 40 -12.90 16.04 -3.10
C ILE A 40 -13.66 17.13 -3.86
N ASN A 41 -13.21 18.38 -3.70
CA ASN A 41 -13.72 19.58 -4.38
C ASN A 41 -12.59 20.63 -4.45
N ASN A 42 -12.87 21.90 -4.77
CA ASN A 42 -11.79 22.90 -4.84
C ASN A 42 -11.23 23.31 -3.47
N ASN A 43 -12.00 23.11 -2.40
CA ASN A 43 -11.61 23.49 -1.06
C ASN A 43 -11.02 22.33 -0.27
N PHE A 44 -11.29 21.08 -0.63
CA PHE A 44 -10.86 19.93 0.17
C PHE A 44 -10.21 18.82 -0.67
N SER A 45 -9.14 18.25 -0.12
CA SER A 45 -8.53 17.00 -0.59
C SER A 45 -8.29 16.04 0.57
N LEU A 46 -8.06 14.78 0.21
CA LEU A 46 -7.49 13.78 1.07
C LEU A 46 -6.03 13.60 0.71
N GLU A 47 -5.15 13.62 1.70
CA GLU A 47 -3.73 13.36 1.48
C GLU A 47 -3.21 12.31 2.46
N ARG A 48 -2.39 11.39 1.94
CA ARG A 48 -1.67 10.39 2.73
C ARG A 48 -0.40 11.02 3.30
N MET A 49 -0.26 11.01 4.61
CA MET A 49 0.95 11.51 5.26
C MET A 49 2.07 10.45 5.23
N ALA A 50 3.25 10.86 4.75
CA ALA A 50 4.42 9.98 4.62
C ALA A 50 5.13 9.66 5.94
N LEU A 51 4.86 10.40 7.03
CA LEU A 51 5.59 10.26 8.29
C LEU A 51 4.83 9.41 9.32
N LYS A 52 5.44 8.25 9.60
CA LYS A 52 5.26 7.29 10.70
C LYS A 52 4.02 6.39 10.76
N ASP A 53 2.83 6.81 10.33
CA ASP A 53 1.62 5.97 10.52
C ASP A 53 0.79 5.75 9.25
N GLU A 54 1.31 6.14 8.07
CA GLU A 54 0.62 6.10 6.77
C GLU A 54 -0.84 6.57 6.84
N THR A 55 -1.18 7.56 7.68
CA THR A 55 -2.58 7.94 7.88
C THR A 55 -3.09 8.84 6.76
N LEU A 56 -4.39 8.73 6.47
CA LEU A 56 -5.08 9.64 5.57
C LEU A 56 -5.56 10.87 6.35
N SER A 57 -5.44 12.04 5.75
CA SER A 57 -5.76 13.34 6.34
C SER A 57 -6.62 14.17 5.41
N VAL A 58 -7.42 15.08 5.97
CA VAL A 58 -8.16 16.10 5.22
C VAL A 58 -7.31 17.36 5.16
N TYR A 59 -7.11 17.87 3.95
CA TYR A 59 -6.51 19.17 3.69
C TYR A 59 -7.58 20.12 3.17
N GLU A 60 -7.47 21.38 3.58
CA GLU A 60 -8.31 22.45 3.08
C GLU A 60 -7.47 23.48 2.31
N TYR A 61 -7.98 23.98 1.20
CA TYR A 61 -7.34 24.99 0.36
C TYR A 61 -8.20 26.24 0.35
N THR A 62 -7.57 27.39 0.59
CA THR A 62 -8.19 28.69 0.32
C THR A 62 -7.71 29.19 -1.04
N THR A 63 -8.45 30.13 -1.63
CA THR A 63 -8.39 30.56 -3.05
C THR A 63 -7.03 31.00 -3.61
N ASN A 64 -5.90 30.90 -2.90
CA ASN A 64 -4.54 31.12 -3.39
C ASN A 64 -3.44 30.47 -2.51
N SER A 65 -3.73 29.44 -1.71
CA SER A 65 -2.78 28.89 -0.71
C SER A 65 -2.35 27.45 -0.96
N THR A 66 -1.17 27.11 -0.44
CA THR A 66 -0.79 25.72 -0.14
C THR A 66 -1.79 25.15 0.84
N GLY A 67 -2.35 23.96 0.54
CA GLY A 67 -3.34 23.31 1.40
C GLY A 67 -2.86 23.18 2.83
N TYR A 68 -3.73 23.48 3.79
CA TYR A 68 -3.44 23.35 5.19
C TYR A 68 -4.05 22.05 5.73
N LEU A 69 -3.27 21.34 6.55
CA LEU A 69 -3.74 20.15 7.25
C LEU A 69 -4.88 20.55 8.20
N LEU A 70 -6.09 20.14 7.89
CA LEU A 70 -7.27 20.41 8.70
C LEU A 70 -7.49 19.30 9.72
N CYS A 71 -7.48 18.04 9.26
CA CYS A 71 -7.75 16.89 10.11
C CYS A 71 -6.77 15.75 9.80
N GLU A 72 -6.11 15.21 10.81
CA GLU A 72 -5.21 14.04 10.70
C GLU A 72 -5.89 12.79 11.26
N GLY A 73 -5.53 11.62 10.72
CA GLY A 73 -5.87 10.33 11.35
C GLY A 73 -7.27 9.83 11.02
N ILE A 74 -7.69 9.92 9.75
CA ILE A 74 -8.94 9.30 9.30
C ILE A 74 -8.80 7.79 9.43
N GLU A 75 -9.64 7.18 10.26
CA GLU A 75 -9.61 5.74 10.52
C GLU A 75 -10.38 4.99 9.44
N LYS A 76 -11.59 5.46 9.15
CA LYS A 76 -12.52 4.84 8.21
C LYS A 76 -13.28 5.88 7.41
N ILE A 77 -13.58 5.56 6.15
CA ILE A 77 -14.10 6.51 5.16
C ILE A 77 -14.86 5.77 4.05
N ILE A 78 -15.75 6.48 3.36
CA ILE A 78 -16.50 5.95 2.22
C ILE A 78 -17.07 7.07 1.34
N TRP A 79 -17.29 6.76 0.06
CA TRP A 79 -18.14 7.54 -0.83
C TRP A 79 -19.60 7.11 -0.69
N THR A 80 -20.52 8.06 -0.49
CA THR A 80 -21.96 7.79 -0.44
C THR A 80 -22.74 8.65 -1.46
N ASN A 81 -24.00 8.28 -1.69
CA ASN A 81 -24.91 8.96 -2.60
C ASN A 81 -24.31 9.15 -4.00
N ASN A 82 -23.83 8.06 -4.62
CA ASN A 82 -23.21 8.06 -5.95
C ASN A 82 -22.05 9.07 -6.06
N PHE A 83 -21.06 8.96 -5.17
CA PHE A 83 -19.86 9.84 -5.14
C PHE A 83 -20.15 11.33 -4.86
N LYS A 84 -21.32 11.63 -4.29
CA LYS A 84 -21.67 13.01 -3.90
C LYS A 84 -21.03 13.43 -2.57
N TYR A 85 -20.85 12.50 -1.64
CA TYR A 85 -20.30 12.81 -0.33
C TYR A 85 -19.21 11.83 0.08
N ILE A 86 -18.11 12.37 0.59
CA ILE A 86 -17.22 11.62 1.45
C ILE A 86 -17.77 11.67 2.86
N VAL A 87 -17.86 10.51 3.52
CA VAL A 87 -18.17 10.40 4.94
C VAL A 87 -17.05 9.63 5.62
N GLY A 88 -16.50 10.18 6.70
CA GLY A 88 -15.40 9.54 7.43
C GLY A 88 -15.51 9.69 8.93
N TYR A 89 -14.57 9.08 9.64
CA TYR A 89 -14.47 9.10 11.09
C TYR A 89 -13.01 9.20 11.54
N ILE A 90 -12.78 10.01 12.56
CA ILE A 90 -11.49 10.27 13.18
C ILE A 90 -11.63 10.00 14.68
N GLU A 91 -10.93 8.98 15.18
CA GLU A 91 -10.99 8.58 16.58
C GLU A 91 -10.18 9.54 17.49
N LEU A 92 -8.95 9.83 17.08
CA LEU A 92 -8.00 10.67 17.79
C LEU A 92 -7.61 11.83 16.89
N SER A 93 -8.07 13.03 17.23
CA SER A 93 -7.60 14.25 16.58
C SER A 93 -6.69 15.03 17.51
N LYS A 94 -5.50 15.41 17.03
CA LYS A 94 -4.59 16.33 17.75
C LYS A 94 -5.19 17.74 17.87
N GLN A 95 -6.11 18.09 16.98
CA GLN A 95 -6.83 19.36 16.95
C GLN A 95 -8.31 19.02 17.23
N GLY A 96 -8.80 19.26 18.45
CA GLY A 96 -10.12 18.76 18.91
C GLY A 96 -11.35 19.05 18.02
N LEU A 97 -11.20 19.88 16.98
CA LEU A 97 -12.20 20.24 15.97
C LEU A 97 -12.65 19.07 15.07
N CYS A 98 -11.84 18.02 14.89
CA CYS A 98 -12.14 16.96 13.92
C CYS A 98 -12.55 15.61 14.54
N LYS A 99 -12.58 15.49 15.87
CA LYS A 99 -12.89 14.21 16.52
C LYS A 99 -14.33 13.78 16.20
N GLY A 100 -14.55 12.53 15.85
CA GLY A 100 -15.87 12.03 15.50
C GLY A 100 -16.06 11.87 13.99
N TYR A 101 -17.30 11.90 13.53
CA TYR A 101 -17.61 11.74 12.12
C TYR A 101 -17.53 13.08 11.37
N PHE A 102 -17.37 13.01 10.06
CA PHE A 102 -17.44 14.16 9.18
C PHE A 102 -18.06 13.79 7.83
N TYR A 103 -18.53 14.80 7.11
CA TYR A 103 -18.81 14.67 5.68
C TYR A 103 -18.34 15.88 4.89
N ILE A 104 -18.02 15.67 3.62
CA ILE A 104 -17.67 16.72 2.66
C ILE A 104 -18.37 16.41 1.33
N ASN A 105 -19.10 17.39 0.78
CA ASN A 105 -19.76 17.28 -0.51
C ASN A 105 -18.78 17.58 -1.66
N SER A 106 -18.77 16.76 -2.70
CA SER A 106 -17.87 16.92 -3.85
C SER A 106 -18.28 18.04 -4.81
N ASN A 107 -19.56 18.44 -4.79
CA ASN A 107 -20.11 19.44 -5.72
C ASN A 107 -20.48 20.77 -5.05
N ASP A 108 -20.75 20.77 -3.74
CA ASP A 108 -21.07 21.97 -2.96
C ASP A 108 -20.03 22.18 -1.85
N GLU A 109 -19.11 23.10 -2.11
CA GLU A 109 -18.02 23.45 -1.21
C GLU A 109 -18.46 24.00 0.16
N LYS A 110 -19.73 24.40 0.31
CA LYS A 110 -20.28 24.90 1.58
C LYS A 110 -21.00 23.81 2.38
N ASP A 111 -21.30 22.67 1.78
CA ASP A 111 -21.97 21.54 2.44
C ASP A 111 -20.95 20.54 2.95
N TYR A 112 -20.30 20.89 4.06
CA TYR A 112 -19.43 20.01 4.83
C TYR A 112 -19.67 20.22 6.33
N LYS A 113 -19.38 19.20 7.15
CA LYS A 113 -19.43 19.32 8.62
C LYS A 113 -18.49 18.32 9.27
N PHE A 114 -17.80 18.75 10.32
CA PHE A 114 -16.92 17.94 11.16
C PHE A 114 -17.51 17.80 12.56
N ASN A 115 -16.88 16.98 13.41
CA ASN A 115 -17.27 16.74 14.79
C ASN A 115 -18.72 16.27 14.96
N LEU A 116 -19.14 15.39 14.06
CA LEU A 116 -20.47 14.80 14.07
C LEU A 116 -20.52 13.56 14.97
N THR A 117 -21.66 13.40 15.63
CA THR A 117 -22.02 12.13 16.24
C THR A 117 -22.44 11.12 15.17
N LYS A 118 -22.37 9.82 15.52
CA LYS A 118 -22.87 8.75 14.65
C LYS A 118 -24.35 8.99 14.28
N LYS A 119 -25.16 9.44 15.24
CA LYS A 119 -26.60 9.69 15.06
C LYS A 119 -26.86 10.75 14.00
N GLU A 120 -26.14 11.88 14.02
CA GLU A 120 -26.28 12.94 13.00
C GLU A 120 -25.94 12.44 11.59
N VAL A 121 -24.92 11.59 11.46
CA VAL A 121 -24.57 10.98 10.17
C VAL A 121 -25.64 10.01 9.70
N GLU A 122 -26.14 9.16 10.60
CA GLU A 122 -27.20 8.21 10.28
C GLU A 122 -28.52 8.90 9.90
N GLU A 123 -28.81 10.06 10.49
CA GLU A 123 -29.97 10.88 10.13
C GLU A 123 -29.86 11.47 8.71
N LYS A 124 -28.66 11.87 8.28
CA LYS A 124 -28.45 12.47 6.95
C LYS A 124 -28.26 11.42 5.83
N PHE A 125 -27.58 10.31 6.13
CA PHE A 125 -27.10 9.36 5.12
C PHE A 125 -27.66 7.94 5.29
N GLY A 126 -28.43 7.69 6.35
CA GLY A 126 -28.97 6.36 6.67
C GLY A 126 -28.07 5.53 7.58
N LYS A 127 -28.62 4.45 8.13
CA LYS A 127 -27.95 3.60 9.15
C LYS A 127 -26.94 2.60 8.58
N ASP A 128 -27.05 2.27 7.30
CA ASP A 128 -26.33 1.16 6.67
C ASP A 128 -25.06 1.59 5.93
N ILE A 129 -24.33 2.57 6.46
CA ILE A 129 -23.07 3.03 5.87
C ILE A 129 -21.97 2.00 6.16
N LYS A 130 -21.50 1.33 5.11
CA LYS A 130 -20.39 0.37 5.16
C LYS A 130 -19.07 1.09 4.93
N TYR A 131 -18.44 1.51 6.00
CA TYR A 131 -17.12 2.11 5.95
C TYR A 131 -16.03 1.10 5.59
N GLN A 132 -14.99 1.58 4.93
CA GLN A 132 -13.74 0.86 4.73
C GLN A 132 -12.58 1.59 5.39
N LYS A 133 -11.43 0.91 5.55
CA LYS A 133 -10.22 1.54 6.07
C LYS A 133 -9.80 2.68 5.13
N SER A 134 -9.36 3.81 5.71
CA SER A 134 -8.94 4.98 4.94
C SER A 134 -7.85 4.68 3.91
N ILE A 135 -6.94 3.78 4.25
CA ILE A 135 -5.83 3.38 3.38
C ILE A 135 -6.30 2.53 2.21
N ASP A 136 -7.29 1.68 2.43
CA ASP A 136 -7.90 0.93 1.33
C ASP A 136 -8.69 1.86 0.40
N PHE A 137 -9.32 2.89 0.96
CA PHE A 137 -10.03 3.89 0.19
C PHE A 137 -9.13 4.69 -0.74
N ILE A 138 -8.06 5.31 -0.22
CA ILE A 138 -7.20 6.15 -1.05
C ILE A 138 -6.56 5.34 -2.18
N ASN A 139 -6.30 4.05 -1.93
CA ASN A 139 -5.74 3.15 -2.93
C ASN A 139 -6.70 2.77 -4.05
N ILE A 140 -8.01 2.88 -3.84
CA ILE A 140 -9.02 2.66 -4.88
C ILE A 140 -9.30 3.94 -5.66
N PHE A 141 -9.41 5.08 -4.96
CA PHE A 141 -9.94 6.32 -5.53
C PHE A 141 -8.89 7.38 -5.85
N GLY A 142 -7.78 7.42 -5.09
CA GLY A 142 -6.77 8.47 -5.23
C GLY A 142 -5.86 8.32 -6.45
N GLY A 143 -4.94 9.26 -6.58
CA GLY A 143 -3.85 9.30 -7.56
C GLY A 143 -2.51 9.69 -6.93
N ASN A 144 -1.59 10.20 -7.76
CA ASN A 144 -0.23 10.61 -7.40
C ASN A 144 0.55 9.51 -6.66
N SER A 145 0.61 8.33 -7.30
CA SER A 145 1.20 7.14 -6.72
C SER A 145 2.73 7.15 -6.79
N PHE A 146 3.43 6.76 -5.72
CA PHE A 146 4.88 6.48 -5.70
C PHE A 146 5.20 5.03 -6.13
N ASN A 147 4.25 4.34 -6.77
CA ASN A 147 4.27 2.88 -6.89
C ASN A 147 5.44 2.36 -7.74
N GLU A 148 5.87 3.12 -8.76
CA GLU A 148 6.90 2.65 -9.69
C GLU A 148 8.26 2.47 -9.01
N GLU A 149 8.65 3.41 -8.15
CA GLU A 149 9.94 3.39 -7.45
C GLU A 149 10.02 2.20 -6.48
N ASN A 150 8.96 2.00 -5.69
CA ASN A 150 8.89 0.88 -4.76
C ASN A 150 8.83 -0.49 -5.46
N ILE A 151 8.14 -0.63 -6.62
CA ILE A 151 8.06 -1.92 -7.34
C ILE A 151 9.41 -2.24 -7.96
N SER A 152 10.06 -1.22 -8.54
CA SER A 152 11.38 -1.34 -9.14
C SER A 152 12.42 -1.82 -8.13
N GLU A 153 12.42 -1.27 -6.91
CA GLU A 153 13.32 -1.71 -5.84
C GLU A 153 13.12 -3.18 -5.44
N ILE A 154 11.87 -3.63 -5.29
CA ILE A 154 11.58 -5.04 -4.97
C ILE A 154 12.04 -5.95 -6.09
N ILE A 155 11.69 -5.64 -7.34
CA ILE A 155 12.09 -6.45 -8.49
C ILE A 155 13.62 -6.54 -8.55
N SER A 156 14.31 -5.40 -8.44
CA SER A 156 15.77 -5.32 -8.43
C SER A 156 16.40 -6.16 -7.31
N PHE A 157 15.82 -6.12 -6.11
CA PHE A 157 16.29 -6.93 -4.99
C PHE A 157 16.17 -8.44 -5.28
N TYR A 158 15.02 -8.89 -5.79
CA TYR A 158 14.83 -10.32 -6.10
C TYR A 158 15.61 -10.80 -7.33
N GLU A 159 15.93 -9.91 -8.27
CA GLU A 159 16.89 -10.20 -9.34
C GLU A 159 18.29 -10.46 -8.79
N LEU A 160 18.76 -9.63 -7.85
CA LEU A 160 20.04 -9.84 -7.16
C LEU A 160 20.03 -11.15 -6.36
N VAL A 161 18.97 -11.42 -5.59
CA VAL A 161 18.79 -12.69 -4.86
C VAL A 161 18.85 -13.88 -5.82
N THR A 162 18.25 -13.74 -7.00
CA THR A 162 18.28 -14.81 -8.02
C THR A 162 19.69 -15.05 -8.52
N PHE A 163 20.41 -13.99 -8.85
CA PHE A 163 21.78 -14.10 -9.34
C PHE A 163 22.72 -14.74 -8.31
N PHE A 164 22.78 -14.18 -7.10
CA PHE A 164 23.67 -14.69 -6.05
C PHE A 164 23.23 -16.05 -5.51
N GLY A 165 21.92 -16.26 -5.35
CA GLY A 165 21.37 -17.53 -4.91
C GLY A 165 21.67 -18.67 -5.88
N SER A 166 21.63 -18.41 -7.19
CA SER A 166 21.97 -19.40 -8.22
C SER A 166 23.44 -19.83 -8.13
N ILE A 167 24.34 -18.87 -7.92
CA ILE A 167 25.78 -19.14 -7.75
C ILE A 167 26.03 -19.96 -6.48
N LEU A 168 25.44 -19.57 -5.36
CA LEU A 168 25.58 -20.28 -4.08
C LEU A 168 25.04 -21.71 -4.16
N LEU A 169 23.84 -21.90 -4.73
CA LEU A 169 23.25 -23.23 -4.88
C LEU A 169 24.08 -24.11 -5.80
N TYR A 170 24.62 -23.56 -6.89
CA TYR A 170 25.55 -24.27 -7.77
C TYR A 170 26.82 -24.74 -7.05
N ILE A 171 27.43 -23.87 -6.23
CA ILE A 171 28.62 -24.23 -5.43
C ILE A 171 28.26 -25.36 -4.45
N LEU A 172 27.14 -25.26 -3.74
CA LEU A 172 26.67 -26.28 -2.81
C LEU A 172 26.45 -27.64 -3.47
N LEU A 173 25.78 -27.67 -4.63
CA LEU A 173 25.54 -28.91 -5.38
C LEU A 173 26.85 -29.57 -5.83
N ASN A 174 27.87 -28.78 -6.22
CA ASN A 174 29.17 -29.31 -6.57
C ASN A 174 29.92 -29.88 -5.37
N ILE A 175 29.87 -29.20 -4.21
CA ILE A 175 30.46 -29.71 -2.97
C ILE A 175 29.81 -31.04 -2.59
N LEU A 176 28.47 -31.11 -2.58
CA LEU A 176 27.72 -32.32 -2.26
C LEU A 176 28.06 -33.48 -3.20
N ASN A 177 28.11 -33.22 -4.51
CA ASN A 177 28.47 -34.23 -5.50
C ASN A 177 29.91 -34.72 -5.32
N SER A 178 30.84 -33.84 -4.90
CA SER A 178 32.23 -34.21 -4.60
C SER A 178 32.33 -35.08 -3.36
N ILE A 179 31.59 -34.75 -2.30
CA ILE A 179 31.52 -35.56 -1.07
C ILE A 179 30.93 -36.94 -1.37
N MET A 180 29.83 -37.02 -2.12
CA MET A 180 29.23 -38.29 -2.52
C MET A 180 30.19 -39.18 -3.32
N TYR A 181 30.98 -38.58 -4.22
CA TYR A 181 31.98 -39.32 -4.98
C TYR A 181 33.06 -39.92 -4.07
N ILE A 182 33.53 -39.17 -3.07
CA ILE A 182 34.52 -39.65 -2.09
C ILE A 182 33.95 -40.81 -1.26
N ILE A 183 32.71 -40.70 -0.80
CA ILE A 183 32.05 -41.76 -0.02
C ILE A 183 31.95 -43.05 -0.85
N LYS A 184 31.52 -42.93 -2.11
CA LYS A 184 31.32 -44.07 -3.01
C LYS A 184 32.60 -44.82 -3.40
N ILE A 185 33.77 -44.18 -3.30
CA ILE A 185 35.08 -44.83 -3.52
C ILE A 185 35.52 -45.65 -2.30
N LYS A 186 35.02 -45.30 -1.10
CA LYS A 186 35.40 -45.96 0.16
C LYS A 186 34.55 -47.19 0.50
N GLU A 187 33.45 -47.40 -0.20
CA GLU A 187 32.64 -48.64 -0.18
C GLU A 187 33.14 -49.65 -1.21
#